data_AF-A0A1I0GGM0-F1
#
_entry.id   AF-A0A1I0GGM0-F1
#
_cell.length_a   1.000
_cell.length_b   1.000
_cell.length_c   1.000
_cell.angle_alpha   90.00
_cell.angle_beta   90.00
_cell.angle_gamma   90.00
#
_symmetry.space_group_name_H-M   'P 1'
#
loop_
_entity.id
_entity.type
_entity.pdbx_description
1 polymer ?
#
loop_
_entity_poly.entity_id
_entity_poly.type
_entity_poly.pdbx_seq_one_letter_code
_entity_poly.pdbx_strand_id
1 'polypeptide(L)'
;MSNETESNESFFARYRANNTANEKEWEEFNMRLMEQFCADFWKAGNPADVPDWIMNEIATAFIGSLIEKTSLNNSFPLPWSPADRVFTKAEERRMNIYQEITRELIRNGGKVEGVIREVAEKHGVSYETARLAYYKYKPK
;
A
#
# COMPACT_ATOMS: atom_id res chain seq x y z
N MET A 1 -1.75 -34.87 -5.09
CA MET A 1 -1.08 -33.93 -5.99
C MET A 1 0.17 -33.46 -5.27
N SER A 2 1.34 -33.85 -5.75
CA SER A 2 2.61 -33.42 -5.20
C SER A 2 2.75 -31.91 -5.49
N ASN A 3 2.69 -31.09 -4.44
CA ASN A 3 3.11 -29.70 -4.52
C ASN A 3 4.63 -29.71 -4.67
N GLU A 4 5.13 -29.83 -5.90
CA GLU A 4 6.53 -29.53 -6.18
C GLU A 4 6.75 -28.05 -5.87
N THR A 5 7.53 -27.79 -4.81
CA THR A 5 7.93 -26.44 -4.44
C THR A 5 8.73 -25.88 -5.60
N GLU A 6 8.17 -24.90 -6.32
CA GLU A 6 8.89 -24.20 -7.38
C GLU A 6 10.20 -23.63 -6.82
N SER A 7 11.31 -23.92 -7.51
CA SER A 7 12.63 -23.38 -7.13
C SER A 7 12.64 -21.86 -7.21
N ASN A 8 13.39 -21.20 -6.32
CA ASN A 8 13.49 -19.74 -6.33
C ASN A 8 14.01 -19.21 -7.67
N GLU A 9 14.96 -19.91 -8.32
CA GLU A 9 15.48 -19.52 -9.63
C GLU A 9 14.41 -19.53 -10.73
N SER A 10 13.61 -20.60 -10.82
CA SER A 10 12.53 -20.69 -11.81
C SER A 10 11.42 -19.66 -11.55
N PHE A 11 11.13 -19.40 -10.28
CA PHE A 11 10.19 -18.37 -9.86
C PHE A 11 10.67 -16.97 -10.29
N PHE A 12 11.90 -16.59 -9.94
CA PHE A 12 12.46 -15.27 -10.30
C PHE A 12 12.58 -15.07 -11.81
N ALA A 13 12.92 -16.12 -12.57
CA ALA A 13 12.99 -16.06 -14.02
C ALA A 13 11.63 -15.72 -14.64
N ARG A 14 10.54 -16.33 -14.13
CA ARG A 14 9.18 -16.04 -14.59
C ARG A 14 8.75 -14.60 -14.30
N TYR A 15 9.04 -14.11 -13.09
CA TYR A 15 8.62 -12.77 -12.67
C TYR A 15 9.35 -11.65 -13.39
N ARG A 16 10.68 -11.78 -13.56
CA ARG A 16 11.48 -10.80 -14.32
C ARG A 16 11.12 -10.75 -15.80
N ALA A 17 10.59 -11.83 -16.37
CA ALA A 17 10.19 -11.89 -17.78
C ALA A 17 8.81 -11.25 -18.05
N ASN A 18 7.85 -11.38 -17.12
CA ASN A 18 6.45 -11.07 -17.41
C ASN A 18 5.96 -9.72 -16.86
N ASN A 19 6.59 -9.15 -15.82
CA ASN A 19 6.25 -7.85 -15.21
C ASN A 19 4.74 -7.52 -15.06
N THR A 20 3.90 -8.54 -14.86
CA THR A 20 2.43 -8.43 -14.73
C THR A 20 1.94 -8.87 -13.36
N ALA A 21 2.83 -8.89 -12.37
CA ALA A 21 2.55 -9.37 -11.03
C ALA A 21 1.51 -8.48 -10.32
N ASN A 22 0.52 -9.14 -9.71
CA ASN A 22 -0.40 -8.47 -8.77
C ASN A 22 0.28 -8.21 -7.41
N GLU A 23 -0.38 -7.48 -6.51
CA GLU A 23 0.20 -7.08 -5.21
C GLU A 23 0.69 -8.26 -4.37
N LYS A 24 -0.07 -9.36 -4.30
CA LYS A 24 0.32 -10.57 -3.53
C LYS A 24 1.50 -11.29 -4.16
N GLU A 25 1.55 -11.30 -5.48
CA GLU A 25 2.65 -11.88 -6.24
C GLU A 25 3.94 -11.08 -6.04
N TRP A 26 3.84 -9.75 -5.92
CA TRP A 26 4.97 -8.89 -5.55
C TRP A 26 5.43 -9.09 -4.11
N GLU A 27 4.52 -9.27 -3.15
CA GLU A 27 4.88 -9.63 -1.77
C GLU A 27 5.63 -10.96 -1.70
N GLU A 28 5.16 -11.97 -2.43
CA GLU A 28 5.83 -13.28 -2.49
C GLU A 28 7.21 -13.18 -3.16
N PHE A 29 7.31 -12.39 -4.23
CA PHE A 29 8.59 -12.12 -4.90
C PHE A 29 9.60 -11.46 -3.95
N ASN A 30 9.22 -10.40 -3.25
CA ASN A 30 10.09 -9.70 -2.31
C ASN A 30 10.45 -10.56 -1.11
N MET A 31 9.53 -11.38 -0.62
CA MET A 31 9.79 -12.34 0.45
C MET A 31 10.86 -13.35 0.03
N ARG A 32 10.72 -13.98 -1.13
CA ARG A 32 11.70 -14.95 -1.66
C ARG A 32 13.04 -14.27 -1.98
N LEU A 33 13.01 -13.02 -2.46
CA LEU A 33 14.21 -12.22 -2.71
C LEU A 33 15.00 -11.99 -1.41
N MET A 34 14.30 -11.60 -0.33
CA MET A 34 14.92 -11.42 0.99
C MET A 34 15.39 -12.73 1.60
N GLU A 35 14.64 -13.82 1.42
CA GLU A 35 15.07 -15.15 1.86
C GLU A 35 16.39 -15.54 1.19
N GLN A 36 16.48 -15.41 -0.13
CA GLN A 36 17.69 -15.72 -0.89
C GLN A 36 18.86 -14.81 -0.50
N PHE A 37 18.61 -13.50 -0.39
CA PHE A 37 19.60 -12.54 0.08
C PHE A 37 20.15 -12.93 1.46
N CYS A 38 19.27 -13.19 2.43
CA CYS A 38 19.67 -13.61 3.78
C CYS A 38 20.43 -14.95 3.75
N ALA A 39 19.91 -15.94 3.02
CA ALA A 39 20.54 -17.25 2.93
C ALA A 39 21.94 -17.18 2.34
N ASP A 40 22.15 -16.37 1.31
CA ASP A 40 23.46 -16.24 0.66
C ASP A 40 24.41 -15.35 1.45
N PHE A 41 23.93 -14.20 1.95
CA PHE A 41 24.74 -13.31 2.77
C PHE A 41 25.20 -13.97 4.07
N TRP A 42 24.32 -14.67 4.79
CA TRP A 42 24.65 -15.27 6.09
C TRP A 42 25.43 -16.58 6.01
N LYS A 43 25.63 -17.18 4.82
CA LYS A 43 26.54 -18.33 4.65
C LYS A 43 27.98 -17.96 5.00
N ALA A 44 28.42 -16.74 4.67
CA ALA A 44 29.81 -16.31 4.87
C ALA A 44 29.97 -14.87 5.40
N GLY A 45 28.87 -14.11 5.55
CA GLY A 45 28.91 -12.68 5.89
C GLY A 45 29.51 -11.82 4.78
N ASN A 46 29.60 -12.34 3.56
CA ASN A 46 30.28 -11.70 2.43
C ASN A 46 29.25 -11.25 1.38
N PRO A 47 29.13 -9.95 1.09
CA PRO A 47 28.25 -9.45 0.05
C PRO A 47 28.50 -10.06 -1.34
N ALA A 48 29.73 -10.49 -1.63
CA ALA A 48 30.10 -11.06 -2.93
C ALA A 48 29.46 -12.43 -3.21
N ASP A 49 28.91 -13.09 -2.19
CA ASP A 49 28.24 -14.38 -2.34
C ASP A 49 26.76 -14.23 -2.71
N VAL A 50 26.24 -13.00 -2.69
CA VAL A 50 24.88 -12.68 -3.14
C VAL A 50 24.92 -12.38 -4.64
N PRO A 51 24.03 -12.98 -5.46
CA PRO A 51 23.92 -12.66 -6.88
C PRO A 51 23.71 -11.16 -7.14
N ASP A 52 24.49 -10.57 -8.05
CA ASP A 52 24.47 -9.13 -8.36
C ASP A 52 23.07 -8.59 -8.68
N TRP A 53 22.25 -9.39 -9.37
CA TRP A 53 20.90 -8.96 -9.73
C TRP A 53 20.00 -8.82 -8.49
N ILE A 54 20.17 -9.66 -7.46
CA ILE A 54 19.43 -9.54 -6.19
C ILE A 54 19.85 -8.27 -5.47
N MET A 55 21.15 -8.01 -5.40
CA MET A 55 21.70 -6.78 -4.85
C MET A 55 21.17 -5.54 -5.57
N ASN A 56 21.10 -5.59 -6.91
CA ASN A 56 20.60 -4.49 -7.73
C ASN A 56 19.09 -4.27 -7.58
N GLU A 57 18.28 -5.32 -7.49
CA GLU A 57 16.83 -5.19 -7.24
C GLU A 57 16.57 -4.52 -5.88
N ILE A 58 17.24 -5.00 -4.82
CA ILE A 58 17.13 -4.39 -3.49
C ILE A 58 17.60 -2.94 -3.53
N ALA A 59 18.79 -2.67 -4.09
CA ALA A 59 19.31 -1.31 -4.20
C ALA A 59 18.38 -0.37 -4.98
N THR A 60 17.75 -0.86 -6.05
CA THR A 60 16.79 -0.10 -6.86
C THR A 60 15.55 0.26 -6.04
N ALA A 61 15.02 -0.68 -5.26
CA ALA A 61 13.89 -0.41 -4.36
C ALA A 61 14.24 0.65 -3.29
N PHE A 62 15.45 0.57 -2.70
CA PHE A 62 15.93 1.56 -1.74
C PHE A 62 16.10 2.96 -2.36
N ILE A 63 16.74 3.03 -3.54
CA ILE A 63 16.95 4.30 -4.24
C ILE A 63 15.61 4.90 -4.66
N GLY A 64 14.69 4.08 -5.17
CA GLY A 64 13.32 4.48 -5.52
C GLY A 64 12.58 5.09 -4.33
N SER A 65 12.61 4.42 -3.18
CA SER A 65 12.02 4.92 -1.93
C SER A 65 12.58 6.30 -1.55
N LEU A 66 13.90 6.51 -1.67
CA LEU A 66 14.54 7.79 -1.36
C LEU A 66 14.15 8.91 -2.35
N ILE A 67 14.10 8.60 -3.65
CA ILE A 67 13.78 9.58 -4.70
C ILE A 67 12.30 9.98 -4.62
N GLU A 68 11.41 9.01 -4.49
CA GLU A 68 9.96 9.23 -4.47
C GLU A 68 9.44 9.70 -3.10
N LYS A 69 10.31 9.71 -2.07
CA LYS A 69 9.96 9.99 -0.67
C LYS A 69 8.83 9.07 -0.16
N THR A 70 8.77 7.86 -0.71
CA THR A 70 7.88 6.79 -0.28
C THR A 70 8.61 5.94 0.76
N SER A 71 7.89 5.27 1.67
CA SER A 71 8.57 4.36 2.58
C SER A 71 9.09 3.14 1.85
N LEU A 72 10.13 2.55 2.43
CA LEU A 72 10.69 1.29 1.96
C LEU A 72 9.64 0.18 1.93
N ASN A 73 8.66 0.18 2.85
CA ASN A 73 7.58 -0.81 2.86
C ASN A 73 6.69 -0.72 1.61
N ASN A 74 6.52 0.48 1.03
CA ASN A 74 5.75 0.65 -0.20
C ASN A 74 6.56 0.30 -1.45
N SER A 75 7.86 0.60 -1.45
CA SER A 75 8.76 0.26 -2.57
C SER A 75 9.20 -1.21 -2.56
N PHE A 76 9.15 -1.85 -1.40
CA PHE A 76 9.57 -3.22 -1.16
C PHE A 76 8.58 -3.89 -0.19
N PRO A 77 7.33 -4.16 -0.63
CA PRO A 77 6.31 -4.74 0.22
C PRO A 77 6.70 -6.15 0.66
N LEU A 78 6.73 -6.35 1.98
CA LEU A 78 6.93 -7.63 2.63
C LEU A 78 5.63 -8.05 3.32
N PRO A 79 5.28 -9.35 3.34
CA PRO A 79 3.97 -9.81 3.80
C PRO A 79 3.71 -9.54 5.29
N TRP A 80 4.74 -9.25 6.08
CA TRP A 80 4.63 -8.86 7.50
C TRP A 80 4.74 -7.35 7.75
N SER A 81 5.05 -6.55 6.72
CA SER A 81 5.19 -5.10 6.85
C SER A 81 3.85 -4.43 6.53
N PRO A 82 3.26 -3.66 7.45
CA PRO A 82 2.09 -2.88 7.12
C PRO A 82 2.45 -1.85 6.05
N ALA A 83 1.72 -1.85 4.94
CA ALA A 83 1.78 -0.77 3.96
C ALA A 83 1.48 0.56 4.66
N ASP A 84 2.16 1.62 4.22
CA ASP A 84 1.87 2.92 4.81
C ASP A 84 0.44 3.33 4.51
N ARG A 85 -0.19 3.94 5.51
CA ARG A 85 -1.51 4.52 5.30
C ARG A 85 -1.36 5.68 4.31
N VAL A 86 -2.04 5.56 3.17
CA VAL A 86 -2.18 6.63 2.15
C VAL A 86 -2.69 7.94 2.78
N PHE A 87 -3.50 7.81 3.83
CA PHE A 87 -4.08 8.92 4.56
C PHE A 87 -3.68 8.88 6.04
N THR A 88 -3.42 10.04 6.62
CA THR A 88 -3.43 10.17 8.08
C THR A 88 -4.82 9.78 8.63
N LYS A 89 -4.90 9.32 9.88
CA LYS A 89 -6.20 9.00 10.53
C LYS A 89 -7.21 10.14 10.42
N ALA A 90 -6.73 11.39 10.47
CA ALA A 90 -7.57 12.57 10.31
C ALA A 90 -8.09 12.76 8.88
N GLU A 91 -7.27 12.46 7.86
CA GLU A 91 -7.69 12.50 6.45
C GLU A 91 -8.65 11.37 6.10
N GLU A 92 -8.37 10.16 6.57
CA GLU A 92 -9.24 9.01 6.42
C GLU A 92 -10.63 9.29 7.01
N ARG A 93 -10.68 9.82 8.25
CA ARG A 93 -11.94 10.23 8.88
C ARG A 93 -12.69 11.29 8.06
N ARG A 94 -11.99 12.30 7.54
CA ARG A 94 -12.62 13.34 6.70
C ARG A 94 -13.15 12.77 5.39
N MET A 95 -12.42 11.86 4.76
CA MET A 95 -12.84 11.20 3.52
C MET A 95 -14.10 10.35 3.77
N ASN A 96 -14.15 9.60 4.87
CA ASN A 96 -15.31 8.80 5.24
C ASN A 96 -16.56 9.68 5.43
N ILE A 97 -16.43 10.81 6.13
CA ILE A 97 -17.53 11.77 6.30
C ILE A 97 -17.99 12.33 4.95
N TYR A 98 -17.06 12.76 4.09
CA TYR A 98 -17.38 13.26 2.75
C TYR A 98 -18.13 12.22 1.92
N GLN A 99 -17.66 10.98 1.90
CA GLN A 99 -18.28 9.89 1.15
C GLN A 99 -19.69 9.61 1.66
N GLU A 100 -19.90 9.58 2.97
CA GLU A 100 -21.22 9.32 3.54
C GLU A 100 -22.21 10.45 3.23
N ILE A 101 -21.81 11.72 3.37
CA ILE A 101 -22.64 12.87 2.96
C ILE A 101 -23.02 12.78 1.48
N THR A 102 -22.05 12.43 0.63
CA THR A 102 -22.28 12.31 -0.82
C THR A 102 -23.24 11.16 -1.14
N ARG A 103 -23.06 10.00 -0.49
CA ARG A 103 -23.96 8.85 -0.65
C ARG A 103 -25.37 9.17 -0.20
N GLU A 104 -25.54 9.85 0.93
CA GLU A 104 -26.85 10.26 1.45
C GLU A 104 -27.54 11.26 0.50
N LEU A 105 -26.80 12.25 -0.02
CA LEU A 105 -27.32 13.19 -1.02
C LEU A 105 -27.75 12.51 -2.31
N ILE A 106 -27.00 11.51 -2.79
CA ILE A 106 -27.35 10.76 -4.00
C ILE A 106 -28.57 9.87 -3.77
N ARG A 107 -28.65 9.19 -2.62
CA ARG A 107 -29.68 8.19 -2.34
C ARG A 107 -31.02 8.81 -1.93
N ASN A 108 -30.97 9.79 -1.04
CA ASN A 108 -32.15 10.34 -0.37
C ASN A 108 -32.45 11.78 -0.79
N GLY A 109 -31.52 12.44 -1.48
CA GLY A 109 -31.63 13.86 -1.80
C GLY A 109 -31.61 14.73 -0.55
N GLY A 110 -32.25 15.90 -0.63
CA GLY A 110 -32.41 16.81 0.51
C GLY A 110 -31.45 17.98 0.53
N LYS A 111 -31.63 18.84 1.53
CA LYS A 111 -30.78 20.02 1.72
C LYS A 111 -29.44 19.59 2.29
N VAL A 112 -28.36 20.02 1.64
CA VAL A 112 -26.96 19.71 2.02
C VAL A 112 -26.70 19.94 3.51
N GLU A 113 -27.18 21.05 4.07
CA GLU A 113 -27.02 21.38 5.49
C GLU A 113 -27.68 20.37 6.44
N GLY A 114 -28.84 19.83 6.05
CA GLY A 114 -29.53 18.79 6.82
C GLY A 114 -28.73 17.50 6.83
N VAL A 115 -28.29 17.06 5.65
CA VAL A 115 -27.49 15.83 5.50
C VAL A 115 -26.16 15.93 6.24
N ILE A 116 -25.47 17.08 6.18
CA ILE A 116 -24.23 17.29 6.94
C ILE A 116 -24.49 17.13 8.44
N ARG A 117 -25.61 17.65 8.96
CA ARG A 117 -25.95 17.55 10.38
C ARG A 117 -26.20 16.10 10.80
N GLU A 118 -26.98 15.36 10.02
CA GLU A 118 -27.25 13.94 10.29
C GLU A 118 -25.97 13.09 10.25
N VAL A 119 -25.11 13.31 9.26
CA VAL A 119 -23.82 12.59 9.18
C VAL A 119 -22.88 13.01 10.31
N ALA A 120 -22.89 14.28 10.72
CA ALA A 120 -22.10 14.75 11.86
C ALA A 120 -22.47 13.99 13.15
N GLU A 121 -23.77 13.81 13.40
CA GLU A 121 -24.28 13.02 14.52
C GLU A 121 -23.84 11.55 14.43
N LYS A 122 -23.98 10.91 13.27
CA LYS A 122 -23.54 9.52 13.04
C LYS A 122 -22.04 9.31 13.32
N HIS A 123 -21.19 10.29 12.95
CA HIS A 123 -19.74 10.22 13.12
C HIS A 123 -19.24 10.76 14.47
N GLY A 124 -20.15 11.23 15.34
CA GLY A 124 -19.81 11.84 16.63
C GLY A 124 -18.89 13.06 16.47
N VAL A 125 -19.15 13.92 15.48
CA VAL A 125 -18.40 15.16 15.22
C VAL A 125 -19.29 16.39 15.26
N SER A 126 -18.68 17.57 15.38
CA SER A 126 -19.42 18.81 15.21
C SER A 126 -19.86 19.01 13.76
N TYR A 127 -20.98 19.71 13.59
CA TYR A 127 -21.48 20.13 12.27
C TYR A 127 -20.38 20.80 11.42
N GLU A 128 -19.63 21.73 12.00
CA GLU A 128 -18.54 22.42 11.29
C GLU A 128 -17.43 21.47 10.83
N THR A 129 -17.12 20.44 11.62
CA THR A 129 -16.12 19.42 11.21
C THR A 129 -16.61 18.63 9.99
N ALA A 130 -17.88 18.21 10.01
CA ALA A 130 -18.47 17.49 8.88
C ALA A 130 -18.62 18.38 7.64
N ARG A 131 -19.00 19.64 7.83
CA ARG A 131 -19.08 20.66 6.78
C ARG A 131 -17.72 20.89 6.11
N LEU A 132 -16.67 21.09 6.90
CA LEU A 132 -15.30 21.26 6.40
C LEU A 132 -14.83 20.02 5.63
N ALA A 133 -15.13 18.82 6.14
CA ALA A 133 -14.81 17.58 5.45
C ALA A 133 -15.51 17.49 4.08
N TYR A 134 -16.80 17.86 4.02
CA TYR A 134 -17.56 17.84 2.78
C TYR A 134 -17.01 18.80 1.72
N TYR A 135 -16.87 20.08 2.08
CA TYR A 135 -16.43 21.11 1.13
C TYR A 135 -14.95 21.02 0.76
N LYS A 136 -14.12 20.28 1.53
CA LYS A 136 -12.72 20.03 1.15
C LYS A 136 -12.59 19.21 -0.13
N TYR A 137 -13.49 18.24 -0.35
CA TYR A 137 -13.40 17.29 -1.46
C TYR A 137 -14.52 17.45 -2.50
N LYS A 138 -15.52 18.28 -2.22
CA LYS A 138 -16.57 18.61 -3.18
C LYS A 138 -15.95 19.24 -4.44
N PRO A 139 -16.25 18.74 -5.66
CA PRO A 139 -15.87 19.42 -6.89
C PRO A 139 -16.44 20.84 -6.92
N LYS A 140 -15.65 21.79 -7.45
CA LYS A 140 -16.10 23.17 -7.64
C LYS A 140 -17.19 23.26 -8.69
#